data_AF-A0A0C3RQJ4-F1
#
_entry.id   AF-A0A0C3RQJ4-F1
#
_cell.length_a   1.000
_cell.length_b   1.000
_cell.length_c   1.000
_cell.angle_alpha   90.00
_cell.angle_beta   90.00
_cell.angle_gamma   90.00
#
_symmetry.space_group_name_H-M   'P 1'
#
loop_
_entity.id
_entity.type
_entity.pdbx_description
1 polymer ?
#
loop_
_entity_poly.entity_id
_entity_poly.type
_entity_poly.pdbx_seq_one_letter_code
_entity_poly.pdbx_strand_id
1 'polypeptide(L)'
;MDPAKKKKWLGIAKRYPRMTPSEQHRTQLQMRDWYSLTPEQRELVREKYKTIKKLPPDKRHEIKQKWREYEQTPEDQRGKK
;
A
#
# COMPACT_ATOMS: atom_id res chain seq x y z
N MET A 1 -0.73 -20.31 1.23
CA MET A 1 -0.21 -19.01 1.74
C MET A 1 1.26 -19.19 2.09
N ASP A 2 2.14 -18.37 1.54
CA ASP A 2 3.57 -18.42 1.88
C ASP A 2 3.80 -17.94 3.33
N PRO A 3 4.53 -18.68 4.17
CA PRO A 3 4.67 -18.41 5.60
C PRO A 3 5.37 -17.08 5.92
N ALA A 4 6.25 -16.58 5.05
CA ALA A 4 6.86 -15.26 5.22
C ALA A 4 5.84 -14.13 4.99
N LYS A 5 4.83 -14.36 4.12
CA LYS A 5 3.72 -13.43 3.88
C LYS A 5 2.83 -13.28 5.12
N LYS A 6 2.59 -14.37 5.88
CA LYS A 6 1.85 -14.35 7.16
C LYS A 6 2.60 -13.53 8.23
N LYS A 7 3.93 -13.64 8.29
CA LYS A 7 4.77 -12.94 9.29
C LYS A 7 4.71 -11.41 9.18
N LYS A 8 4.62 -10.86 7.96
CA LYS A 8 4.49 -9.40 7.75
C LYS A 8 3.14 -8.85 8.25
N TRP A 9 2.05 -9.56 7.98
CA TRP A 9 0.72 -9.18 8.45
C TRP A 9 0.61 -9.27 9.97
N LEU A 10 1.23 -10.28 10.58
CA LEU A 10 1.35 -10.37 12.04
C LEU A 10 2.11 -9.19 12.63
N GLY A 11 3.11 -8.65 11.91
CA GLY A 11 3.83 -7.44 12.31
C GLY A 11 2.96 -6.18 12.31
N ILE A 12 2.07 -6.03 11.31
CA ILE A 12 1.10 -4.92 11.24
C ILE A 12 0.05 -5.07 12.34
N ALA A 13 -0.51 -6.28 12.50
CA ALA A 13 -1.51 -6.58 13.53
C ALA A 13 -1.00 -6.31 14.96
N LYS A 14 0.28 -6.55 15.24
CA LYS A 14 0.90 -6.22 16.54
C LYS A 14 1.02 -4.72 16.81
N ARG A 15 1.16 -3.89 15.76
CA ARG A 15 1.30 -2.43 15.90
C ARG A 15 -0.03 -1.70 15.80
N TYR A 16 -1.04 -2.34 15.20
CA TYR A 16 -2.36 -1.78 14.95
C TYR A 16 -3.03 -1.15 16.21
N PRO A 17 -3.01 -1.77 17.41
CA PRO A 17 -3.61 -1.17 18.60
C PRO A 17 -2.89 0.09 19.10
N ARG A 18 -1.65 0.33 18.65
CA ARG A 18 -0.83 1.48 19.03
C ARG A 18 -0.85 2.61 17.99
N MET A 19 -1.61 2.43 16.90
CA MET A 19 -1.75 3.44 15.84
C MET A 19 -2.84 4.45 16.19
N THR A 20 -2.73 5.66 15.66
CA THR A 20 -3.80 6.67 15.76
C THR A 20 -5.06 6.21 15.01
N PRO A 21 -6.26 6.71 15.35
CA PRO A 21 -7.50 6.33 14.67
C PRO A 21 -7.46 6.53 13.14
N SER A 22 -6.81 7.60 12.66
CA SER A 22 -6.64 7.86 11.23
C SER A 22 -5.73 6.82 10.54
N GLU A 23 -4.65 6.41 11.20
CA GLU A 23 -3.75 5.36 10.69
C GLU A 23 -4.42 3.98 10.70
N GLN A 24 -5.23 3.70 11.72
CA GLN A 24 -6.03 2.48 11.79
C GLN A 24 -7.03 2.39 10.63
N HIS A 25 -7.72 3.51 10.33
CA HIS A 25 -8.67 3.59 9.23
C HIS A 25 -7.97 3.36 7.88
N ARG A 26 -6.84 4.03 7.64
CA ARG A 26 -6.05 3.82 6.42
C ARG A 26 -5.59 2.37 6.27
N THR A 27 -5.17 1.75 7.37
CA THR A 27 -4.73 0.35 7.36
C THR A 27 -5.90 -0.60 7.06
N GLN A 28 -7.10 -0.34 7.57
CA GLN A 28 -8.31 -1.12 7.26
C GLN A 28 -8.68 -1.03 5.78
N LEU A 29 -8.63 0.17 5.20
CA LEU A 29 -8.89 0.38 3.77
C LEU A 29 -7.88 -0.41 2.92
N GLN A 30 -6.58 -0.26 3.23
CA GLN A 30 -5.53 -1.02 2.54
C GLN A 30 -5.67 -2.53 2.70
N MET A 31 -6.14 -3.02 3.86
CA MET A 31 -6.42 -4.43 4.09
C MET A 31 -7.56 -4.93 3.20
N ARG A 32 -8.64 -4.15 3.06
CA ARG A 32 -9.77 -4.48 2.19
C ARG A 32 -9.32 -4.59 0.73
N ASP A 33 -8.58 -3.60 0.26
CA ASP A 33 -8.06 -3.59 -1.12
C ASP A 33 -7.06 -4.72 -1.34
N TRP A 34 -6.22 -5.03 -0.35
CA TRP A 34 -5.29 -6.14 -0.47
C TRP A 34 -5.99 -7.52 -0.50
N TYR A 35 -7.08 -7.66 0.25
CA TYR A 35 -7.88 -8.88 0.27
C TYR A 35 -8.56 -9.13 -1.07
N SER A 36 -9.03 -8.07 -1.75
CA SER A 36 -9.66 -8.18 -3.07
C SER A 36 -8.70 -8.50 -4.21
N LEU A 37 -7.38 -8.28 -4.05
CA LEU A 37 -6.39 -8.64 -5.07
C LEU A 37 -6.21 -10.16 -5.22
N THR A 38 -6.13 -10.63 -6.46
CA THR A 38 -5.76 -12.02 -6.77
C THR A 38 -4.29 -12.31 -6.42
N PRO A 39 -3.89 -13.59 -6.26
CA PRO A 39 -2.49 -13.95 -6.01
C PRO A 39 -1.52 -13.34 -7.04
N GLU A 40 -1.87 -13.37 -8.32
CA GLU A 40 -1.07 -12.83 -9.43
C GLU A 40 -0.94 -11.31 -9.35
N GLN A 41 -2.04 -10.59 -9.09
CA GLN A 41 -2.02 -9.14 -8.90
C GLN A 41 -1.13 -8.74 -7.71
N ARG A 42 -1.16 -9.52 -6.63
CA ARG A 42 -0.29 -9.28 -5.46
C ARG A 42 1.18 -9.46 -5.80
N GLU A 43 1.54 -10.38 -6.69
CA GLU A 43 2.91 -10.55 -7.16
C GLU A 43 3.36 -9.38 -8.03
N LEU A 44 2.51 -8.95 -8.96
CA LEU A 44 2.78 -7.78 -9.80
C LEU A 44 3.00 -6.50 -8.96
N VAL A 45 2.15 -6.24 -7.98
CA VAL A 45 2.28 -5.08 -7.07
C VAL A 45 3.59 -5.15 -6.29
N ARG A 46 4.01 -6.35 -5.88
CA ARG A 46 5.31 -6.53 -5.19
C ARG A 46 6.50 -6.30 -6.09
N GLU A 47 6.49 -6.83 -7.30
CA GLU A 47 7.59 -6.62 -8.24
C GLU A 47 7.74 -5.12 -8.56
N LYS A 48 6.63 -4.43 -8.81
CA LYS A 48 6.62 -2.96 -8.94
C LYS A 48 7.20 -2.28 -7.69
N TYR A 49 6.78 -2.68 -6.50
CA TYR A 49 7.32 -2.12 -5.25
C TYR A 49 8.82 -2.41 -5.06
N LYS A 50 9.30 -3.62 -5.40
CA LYS A 50 10.73 -3.96 -5.33
C LYS A 50 11.55 -3.07 -6.27
N THR A 51 11.06 -2.84 -7.48
CA THR A 51 11.69 -1.92 -8.44
C THR A 51 11.76 -0.51 -7.87
N ILE A 52 10.65 0.02 -7.34
CA ILE A 52 10.61 1.34 -6.71
C ILE A 52 11.56 1.42 -5.50
N LYS A 53 11.63 0.36 -4.69
CA LYS A 53 12.55 0.26 -3.54
C LYS A 53 14.02 0.15 -3.96
N LYS A 54 14.33 -0.21 -5.20
CA LYS A 54 15.71 -0.20 -5.72
C LYS A 54 16.09 1.16 -6.33
N LEU A 55 15.11 2.02 -6.64
CA LEU A 55 15.40 3.36 -7.16
C LEU A 55 16.12 4.24 -6.14
N PRO A 56 16.91 5.24 -6.59
CA PRO A 56 17.52 6.25 -5.74
C PRO A 56 16.49 6.99 -4.88
N PRO A 57 16.88 7.51 -3.70
CA PRO A 57 15.96 8.24 -2.82
C PRO A 57 15.25 9.39 -3.53
N ASP A 58 15.93 10.14 -4.39
CA ASP A 58 15.36 11.24 -5.19
C ASP A 58 14.17 10.79 -6.05
N LYS A 59 14.31 9.65 -6.74
CA LYS A 59 13.21 9.08 -7.54
C LYS A 59 12.06 8.57 -6.68
N ARG A 60 12.34 8.09 -5.46
CA ARG A 60 11.27 7.75 -4.51
C ARG A 60 10.53 9.00 -4.02
N HIS A 61 11.24 10.10 -3.83
CA HIS A 61 10.62 11.38 -3.47
C HIS A 61 9.70 11.87 -4.59
N GLU A 62 10.14 11.83 -5.85
CA GLU A 62 9.28 12.17 -7.01
C GLU A 62 8.01 11.30 -7.05
N ILE A 63 8.14 9.98 -6.88
CA ILE A 63 7.00 9.06 -6.84
C ILE A 63 6.06 9.40 -5.68
N LYS A 64 6.60 9.70 -4.50
CA LYS A 64 5.81 10.09 -3.33
C LYS A 64 5.07 11.40 -3.54
N GLN A 65 5.66 12.37 -4.25
CA GLN A 65 4.97 13.61 -4.60
C GLN A 65 3.82 13.36 -5.57
N LYS A 66 4.06 12.62 -6.66
CA LYS A 66 3.02 12.23 -7.61
C LYS A 66 1.86 11.49 -6.95
N TRP A 67 2.18 10.63 -5.97
CA TRP A 67 1.16 9.95 -5.16
C TRP A 67 0.36 10.91 -4.28
N ARG A 68 1.02 11.91 -3.68
CA ARG A 68 0.32 12.94 -2.90
C ARG A 68 -0.58 13.81 -3.77
N GLU A 69 -0.13 14.21 -4.95
CA GLU A 69 -0.95 14.94 -5.93
C GLU A 69 -2.17 14.10 -6.36
N TYR A 70 -1.96 12.80 -6.59
CA TYR A 70 -3.06 11.88 -6.89
C TYR A 70 -4.05 11.73 -5.71
N GLU A 71 -3.56 11.60 -4.47
CA GLU A 71 -4.40 11.56 -3.25
C GLU A 71 -5.13 12.89 -3.01
N GLN A 72 -4.54 14.03 -3.39
CA GLN A 72 -5.11 15.38 -3.25
C GLN A 72 -6.06 15.76 -4.38
N THR A 73 -6.07 15.02 -5.49
CA THR A 73 -7.06 15.24 -6.54
C THR A 73 -8.42 14.75 -6.02
N PRO A 74 -9.45 15.62 -5.94
CA PRO A 74 -10.73 15.26 -5.36
C PRO A 74 -11.34 14.04 -6.07
N GLU A 75 -11.99 13.22 -5.26
CA GLU A 75 -12.50 11.87 -5.51
C GLU A 75 -13.45 11.70 -6.72
N ASP A 76 -13.78 12.79 -7.42
CA ASP A 76 -14.74 12.82 -8.55
C ASP A 76 -14.25 12.10 -9.82
N GLN A 77 -12.96 11.75 -9.91
CA GLN A 77 -12.38 11.02 -11.05
C GLN A 77 -11.84 9.63 -10.71
N ARG A 78 -11.99 9.13 -9.49
CA ARG A 78 -11.41 7.83 -9.07
C ARG A 78 -12.20 6.58 -9.51
N GLY A 79 -13.26 6.75 -10.32
CA GLY A 79 -14.17 5.67 -10.72
C GLY A 79 -14.31 5.40 -12.22
N LYS A 80 -13.40 5.84 -13.09
CA LYS A 80 -13.42 5.45 -14.52
C LYS A 80 -12.04 5.10 -15.05
N LYS A 81 -11.68 3.82 -14.97
CA LYS A 81 -10.94 3.14 -16.03
C LYS A 81 -11.09 1.63 -15.93
#